data_AF-A0A959QAX0-F1
#
_entry.id   AF-A0A959QAX0-F1
#
_cell.length_a   1.000
_cell.length_b   1.000
_cell.length_c   1.000
_cell.angle_alpha   90.00
_cell.angle_beta   90.00
_cell.angle_gamma   90.00
#
_symmetry.space_group_name_H-M   'P 1'
#
loop_
_entity.id
_entity.type
_entity.pdbx_description
1 polymer ?
#
loop_
_entity_poly.entity_id
_entity_poly.type
_entity_poly.pdbx_seq_one_letter_code
_entity_poly.pdbx_strand_id
1 'polypeptide(L)'
;MLLLRLYRDSFAGLSPAIWWLALITLINRSGTMVLPFLTIYLTQALDFSLQQAGWVMSCFGLGSVAGSYLGGYFTDRVGYYRVMFWTLFLSGGAFLLLMLVKTMLWFCLAVFLLSLIA
;
A
#
# COMPACT_ATOMS: atom_id res chain seq x y z
N MET A 1 -13.96 21.17 -25.50
CA MET A 1 -15.09 20.21 -25.45
C MET A 1 -14.81 18.92 -26.22
N LEU A 2 -14.19 18.98 -27.42
CA LEU A 2 -13.78 17.79 -28.21
C LEU A 2 -12.88 16.82 -27.42
N LEU A 3 -11.85 17.33 -26.75
CA LEU A 3 -10.91 16.53 -25.94
C LEU A 3 -11.60 15.71 -24.84
N LEU A 4 -12.58 16.30 -24.13
CA LEU A 4 -13.32 15.61 -23.07
C LEU A 4 -14.21 14.49 -23.63
N ARG A 5 -14.81 14.68 -24.82
CA ARG A 5 -15.57 13.63 -25.50
C ARG A 5 -14.67 12.49 -25.94
N LEU A 6 -13.58 12.79 -26.65
CA LEU A 6 -12.60 11.80 -27.09
C LEU A 6 -12.04 10.98 -25.90
N TYR A 7 -11.73 11.65 -24.79
CA TYR A 7 -11.29 10.98 -23.57
C TYR A 7 -12.38 10.06 -22.99
N ARG A 8 -13.61 10.57 -22.83
CA ARG A 8 -14.73 9.76 -22.32
C ARG A 8 -15.01 8.55 -23.21
N ASP A 9 -15.05 8.74 -24.52
CA ASP A 9 -15.35 7.69 -25.50
C ASP A 9 -14.29 6.58 -25.49
N SER A 10 -13.04 6.91 -25.14
CA SER A 10 -11.95 5.95 -24.98
C SER A 10 -12.16 4.98 -23.81
N PHE A 11 -12.92 5.37 -22.78
CA PHE A 11 -13.15 4.56 -21.57
C PHE A 11 -14.62 4.11 -21.39
N ALA A 12 -15.55 4.59 -22.23
CA ALA A 12 -16.98 4.34 -22.11
C ALA A 12 -17.38 2.85 -22.29
N GLY A 13 -16.55 2.05 -22.97
CA GLY A 13 -16.77 0.61 -23.16
C GLY A 13 -16.26 -0.29 -22.02
N LEU A 14 -15.63 0.27 -20.99
CA LEU A 14 -15.09 -0.51 -19.87
C LEU A 14 -16.19 -1.02 -18.94
N SER A 15 -16.01 -2.23 -18.41
CA SER A 15 -16.96 -2.79 -17.46
C SER A 15 -16.96 -1.99 -16.13
N PRO A 16 -18.09 -1.93 -15.42
CA PRO A 16 -18.16 -1.27 -14.10
C PRO A 16 -17.13 -1.80 -13.09
N ALA A 17 -16.73 -3.07 -13.21
CA ALA A 17 -15.71 -3.68 -12.35
C ALA A 17 -14.33 -3.01 -12.51
N ILE A 18 -13.98 -2.55 -13.72
CA ILE A 18 -12.71 -1.86 -13.97
C ILE A 18 -12.68 -0.49 -13.28
N TRP A 19 -13.81 0.23 -13.26
CA TRP A 19 -13.91 1.49 -12.53
C TRP A 19 -13.75 1.30 -11.01
N TRP A 20 -14.32 0.23 -10.45
CA TRP A 20 -14.08 -0.13 -9.05
C TRP A 20 -12.62 -0.49 -8.78
N LEU A 21 -12.00 -1.27 -9.65
CA LEU A 21 -10.59 -1.64 -9.52
C LEU A 21 -9.69 -0.39 -9.60
N ALA A 22 -9.97 0.54 -10.51
CA ALA A 22 -9.26 1.80 -10.65
C ALA A 22 -9.40 2.66 -9.37
N LEU A 23 -10.61 2.78 -8.82
CA LEU A 23 -10.85 3.52 -7.58
C LEU A 23 -10.11 2.89 -6.38
N ILE A 24 -10.22 1.58 -6.21
CA ILE A 24 -9.55 0.85 -5.12
C ILE A 24 -8.03 1.02 -5.25
N THR A 25 -7.50 0.90 -6.47
CA THR A 25 -6.06 1.09 -6.75
C THR A 25 -5.64 2.52 -6.45
N LEU A 26 -6.45 3.52 -6.82
CA LEU A 26 -6.18 4.93 -6.52
C LEU A 26 -6.08 5.16 -5.00
N ILE A 27 -7.03 4.63 -4.22
CA ILE A 27 -7.00 4.74 -2.76
C ILE A 27 -5.76 4.05 -2.19
N ASN A 28 -5.47 2.81 -2.60
CA ASN A 28 -4.27 2.08 -2.17
C ASN A 28 -3.00 2.87 -2.47
N ARG A 29 -2.84 3.36 -3.71
CA ARG A 29 -1.66 4.12 -4.13
C ARG A 29 -1.52 5.43 -3.36
N SER A 30 -2.63 6.12 -3.08
CA SER A 30 -2.61 7.33 -2.24
C SER A 30 -2.09 7.05 -0.83
N GLY A 31 -2.44 5.91 -0.23
CA GLY A 31 -1.91 5.49 1.07
C GLY A 31 -0.41 5.13 1.01
N THR A 32 0.02 4.43 -0.05
CA THR A 32 1.44 4.07 -0.21
C THR A 32 2.38 5.28 -0.38
N MET A 33 1.86 6.49 -0.61
CA MET A 33 2.65 7.73 -0.63
C MET A 33 3.30 8.07 0.72
N VAL A 34 2.98 7.37 1.80
CA VAL A 34 3.73 7.48 3.06
C VAL A 34 5.17 7.00 2.91
N LEU A 35 5.43 6.00 2.06
CA LEU A 35 6.72 5.29 2.00
C LEU A 35 7.90 6.17 1.52
N PRO A 36 7.77 7.01 0.48
CA PRO A 36 8.84 7.93 0.08
C PRO A 36 9.27 8.88 1.21
N PHE A 37 8.35 9.25 2.09
CA PHE A 37 8.63 10.16 3.21
C PHE A 37 8.97 9.43 4.51
N LEU A 38 8.79 8.10 4.56
CA LEU A 38 9.01 7.33 5.78
C LEU A 38 10.45 7.43 6.27
N THR A 39 11.44 7.32 5.39
CA THR A 39 12.86 7.50 5.75
C THR A 39 13.14 8.89 6.32
N ILE A 40 12.54 9.93 5.75
CA ILE A 40 12.67 11.32 6.23
C ILE A 40 12.02 11.43 7.62
N TYR A 41 10.84 10.87 7.81
CA TYR A 41 10.15 10.85 9.10
C TYR A 41 10.98 10.13 10.18
N LEU A 42 11.48 8.94 9.89
CA LEU A 42 12.30 8.16 10.82
C LEU A 42 13.57 8.93 11.23
N THR A 43 14.24 9.58 10.29
CA THR A 43 15.53 10.25 10.53
C THR A 43 15.40 11.66 11.11
N GLN A 44 14.39 12.44 10.68
CA GLN A 44 14.24 13.85 11.09
C GLN A 44 13.23 14.06 12.22
N ALA A 45 12.23 13.19 12.38
CA ALA A 45 11.19 13.36 13.40
C ALA A 45 11.33 12.38 14.57
N LEU A 46 11.93 11.20 14.35
CA LEU A 46 12.17 10.19 15.37
C LEU A 46 13.65 9.97 15.71
N ASP A 47 14.55 10.77 15.11
CA ASP A 47 15.99 10.75 15.35
C ASP A 47 16.66 9.37 15.14
N PHE A 48 16.09 8.51 14.29
CA PHE A 48 16.73 7.24 13.94
C PHE A 48 17.95 7.48 13.06
N SER A 49 18.95 6.60 13.18
CA SER A 49 20.09 6.64 12.27
C SER A 49 19.70 6.23 10.85
N LEU A 50 20.49 6.67 9.87
CA LEU A 50 20.29 6.25 8.47
C LEU A 50 20.33 4.73 8.32
N GLN A 51 21.18 4.06 9.11
CA GLN A 51 21.28 2.60 9.12
C GLN A 51 20.00 1.96 9.66
N GLN A 52 19.41 2.52 10.73
CA GLN A 52 18.12 2.05 11.26
C GLN A 52 17.00 2.24 10.24
N ALA A 53 16.91 3.41 9.59
CA ALA A 53 15.94 3.62 8.53
C ALA A 53 16.13 2.63 7.36
N GLY A 54 17.38 2.32 6.99
CA GLY A 54 17.70 1.31 5.98
C GLY A 54 17.19 -0.10 6.33
N TRP A 55 17.25 -0.49 7.60
CA TRP A 55 16.67 -1.74 8.08
C TRP A 55 15.14 -1.74 7.96
N VAL A 56 14.47 -0.64 8.35
CA VAL A 56 13.00 -0.52 8.19
C VAL A 56 12.60 -0.63 6.71
N MET A 57 13.35 0.01 5.81
CA MET A 57 13.09 -0.06 4.36
C MET A 57 13.39 -1.44 3.77
N SER A 58 14.33 -2.18 4.35
CA SER A 58 14.59 -3.58 3.98
C SER A 58 13.43 -4.48 4.40
N CYS A 59 12.88 -4.28 5.60
CA CYS A 59 11.64 -4.94 6.06
C CYS A 59 10.45 -4.60 5.14
N PHE A 60 10.31 -3.35 4.72
CA PHE A 60 9.33 -2.96 3.71
C PHE A 60 9.46 -3.82 2.44
N GLY A 61 10.66 -3.86 1.85
CA GLY A 61 10.91 -4.60 0.61
C GLY A 61 10.63 -6.11 0.73
N LEU A 62 11.08 -6.73 1.84
CA LEU A 62 10.80 -8.14 2.12
C LEU A 62 9.30 -8.41 2.26
N GLY A 63 8.59 -7.54 2.98
CA GLY A 63 7.14 -7.65 3.14
C GLY A 63 6.42 -7.50 1.80
N SER A 64 6.85 -6.60 0.90
CA SER A 64 6.25 -6.47 -0.43
C SER A 64 6.44 -7.69 -1.32
N VAL A 65 7.61 -8.33 -1.26
CA VAL A 65 7.86 -9.59 -2.01
C VAL A 65 6.98 -10.71 -1.47
N ALA A 66 6.94 -10.90 -0.15
CA ALA A 66 6.10 -11.89 0.49
C ALA A 66 4.61 -11.63 0.25
N GLY A 67 4.19 -10.36 0.35
CA GLY A 67 2.82 -9.91 0.12
C GLY A 67 2.36 -10.12 -1.32
N SER A 68 3.23 -9.88 -2.30
CA SER A 68 2.91 -10.16 -3.71
C SER A 68 2.63 -11.64 -3.95
N TYR A 69 3.44 -12.51 -3.36
CA TYR A 69 3.26 -13.96 -3.46
C TYR A 69 1.97 -14.43 -2.75
N LEU A 70 1.77 -14.01 -1.49
CA LEU A 70 0.59 -14.38 -0.71
C LEU A 70 -0.70 -13.78 -1.30
N GLY A 71 -0.67 -12.52 -1.70
CA GLY A 71 -1.78 -11.81 -2.32
C GLY A 71 -2.24 -12.47 -3.62
N GLY A 72 -1.29 -12.92 -4.45
CA GLY A 72 -1.59 -13.73 -5.64
C GLY A 72 -2.28 -15.05 -5.27
N TYR A 73 -1.68 -15.80 -4.35
CA TYR A 73 -2.24 -17.07 -3.86
C TYR A 73 -3.68 -16.92 -3.32
N PHE A 74 -3.93 -15.91 -2.48
CA PHE A 74 -5.26 -15.65 -1.92
C PHE A 74 -6.23 -15.15 -2.98
N THR A 75 -5.77 -14.34 -3.94
CA THR A 75 -6.60 -13.85 -5.05
C THR A 75 -7.10 -15.00 -5.90
N ASP A 76 -6.25 -15.97 -6.20
CA ASP A 76 -6.60 -17.15 -7.00
C ASP A 76 -7.63 -18.04 -6.30
N ARG A 77 -7.61 -18.09 -4.96
CA ARG A 77 -8.51 -18.96 -4.17
C ARG A 77 -9.81 -18.28 -3.73
N VAL A 78 -9.73 -17.04 -3.28
CA VAL A 78 -10.84 -16.30 -2.63
C VAL A 78 -11.51 -15.32 -3.61
N GLY A 79 -10.82 -14.97 -4.69
CA GLY A 79 -11.25 -14.02 -5.70
C GLY A 79 -10.75 -12.60 -5.44
N TYR A 80 -10.39 -11.89 -6.52
CA TYR A 80 -9.74 -10.59 -6.49
C TYR A 80 -10.50 -9.53 -5.68
N TYR A 81 -11.82 -9.45 -5.83
CA TYR A 81 -12.61 -8.38 -5.20
C TYR A 81 -12.56 -8.44 -3.67
N ARG A 82 -12.72 -9.65 -3.10
CA ARG A 82 -12.70 -9.83 -1.64
C ARG A 82 -11.32 -9.56 -1.07
N VAL A 83 -10.28 -10.06 -1.73
CA VAL A 83 -8.89 -9.83 -1.30
C VAL A 83 -8.58 -8.35 -1.32
N MET A 84 -8.83 -7.65 -2.44
CA MET A 84 -8.59 -6.21 -2.56
C MET A 84 -9.35 -5.38 -1.50
N PHE A 85 -10.61 -5.71 -1.21
CA PHE A 85 -11.39 -4.98 -0.21
C PHE A 85 -10.78 -5.15 1.20
N TRP A 86 -10.50 -6.39 1.60
CA TRP A 86 -9.96 -6.67 2.94
C TRP A 86 -8.55 -6.15 3.11
N THR A 87 -7.68 -6.30 2.10
CA THR A 87 -6.32 -5.77 2.17
C THR A 87 -6.32 -4.25 2.25
N LEU A 88 -7.19 -3.57 1.50
CA LEU A 88 -7.32 -2.11 1.58
C LEU A 88 -7.78 -1.67 2.99
N PHE A 89 -8.79 -2.33 3.54
CA PHE A 89 -9.31 -2.02 4.87
C PHE A 89 -8.25 -2.25 5.96
N LEU A 90 -7.58 -3.40 5.92
CA LEU A 90 -6.51 -3.75 6.85
C LEU A 90 -5.32 -2.80 6.73
N SER A 91 -4.95 -2.41 5.51
CA SER A 91 -3.86 -1.44 5.26
C SER A 91 -4.18 -0.08 5.87
N GLY A 92 -5.43 0.40 5.74
CA GLY A 92 -5.88 1.62 6.40
C GLY A 92 -5.72 1.55 7.92
N GLY A 93 -6.14 0.43 8.54
CA GLY A 93 -5.92 0.18 9.96
C GLY A 93 -4.44 0.12 10.35
N ALA A 94 -3.61 -0.54 9.53
CA ALA A 94 -2.17 -0.65 9.75
C ALA A 94 -1.47 0.72 9.70
N PHE A 95 -1.86 1.60 8.78
CA PHE A 95 -1.35 2.99 8.74
C PHE A 95 -1.71 3.77 10.01
N LEU A 96 -2.91 3.59 10.56
CA LEU A 96 -3.30 4.23 11.83
C LEU A 96 -2.48 3.68 13.00
N LEU A 97 -2.24 2.38 13.04
CA LEU A 97 -1.39 1.76 14.07
C LEU A 97 0.07 2.22 13.96
N LEU A 98 0.58 2.43 12.75
CA LEU A 98 1.94 2.91 12.51
C LEU A 98 2.20 4.26 13.18
N MET A 99 1.19 5.13 13.31
CA MET A 99 1.30 6.42 14.01
C MET A 99 1.62 6.28 15.51
N LEU A 100 1.28 5.14 16.12
CA LEU A 100 1.48 4.88 17.55
C LEU A 100 2.87 4.29 17.84
N VAL A 101 3.56 3.81 16.81
CA VAL A 101 4.85 3.13 16.95
C VAL A 101 5.98 4.14 17.11
N LYS A 102 6.87 3.92 18.08
CA LYS A 102 8.04 4.79 18.35
C LYS A 102 9.37 4.05 18.45
N THR A 103 9.35 2.73 18.52
CA THR A 103 10.56 1.92 18.69
C THR A 103 10.95 1.25 17.38
N MET A 104 12.26 1.15 17.13
CA MET A 104 12.84 0.58 15.92
C MET A 104 12.29 -0.81 15.56
N LEU A 105 12.29 -1.75 16.51
CA LEU A 105 11.83 -3.12 16.27
C LEU A 105 10.35 -3.16 15.82
N TRP A 106 9.51 -2.38 16.50
CA TRP A 106 8.10 -2.28 16.18
C TRP A 106 7.87 -1.58 14.84
N PHE A 107 8.72 -0.64 14.43
CA PHE A 107 8.68 -0.04 13.10
C PHE A 107 8.97 -1.07 12.01
N CYS A 108 10.03 -1.87 12.18
CA CYS A 108 10.35 -2.95 11.24
C CYS A 108 9.18 -3.92 11.08
N LEU A 109 8.59 -4.37 12.19
CA LEU A 109 7.45 -5.29 12.18
C LEU A 109 6.21 -4.66 11.55
N ALA A 110 5.85 -3.43 11.96
CA ALA A 110 4.68 -2.74 11.46
C ALA A 110 4.78 -2.47 9.95
N VAL A 111 5.95 -2.02 9.47
CA VAL A 111 6.19 -1.75 8.05
C VAL A 111 6.22 -3.04 7.23
N PHE A 112 6.82 -4.11 7.75
CA PHE A 112 6.78 -5.42 7.10
C PHE A 112 5.35 -5.94 6.96
N LEU A 113 4.55 -5.88 8.04
CA LEU A 113 3.15 -6.32 8.01
C LEU A 113 2.30 -5.44 7.09
N LEU A 114 2.52 -4.13 7.13
CA LEU A 114 1.84 -3.19 6.25
C LEU A 114 2.13 -3.50 4.79
N SER A 115 3.40 -3.73 4.41
CA SER A 115 3.76 -4.04 3.02
C SER A 115 3.44 -5.46 2.59
N LEU A 116 3.25 -6.38 3.54
CA LEU A 116 2.76 -7.74 3.28
C LEU A 116 1.26 -7.74 2.93
N ILE A 117 0.50 -6.77 3.43
CA ILE A 117 -0.94 -6.68 3.23
C ILE A 117 -1.31 -5.69 2.09
N ALA A 118 -0.57 -4.58 1.94
CA ALA A 118 -0.89 -3.46 1.04
C ALA A 118 -0.46 -3.67 -0.42
#